data_AF-A0A925JH85-F1
#
_entry.id   AF-A0A925JH85-F1
#
_cell.length_a   1.000
_cell.length_b   1.000
_cell.length_c   1.000
_cell.angle_alpha   90.00
_cell.angle_beta   90.00
_cell.angle_gamma   90.00
#
_symmetry.space_group_name_H-M   'P 1'
#
loop_
_entity.id
_entity.type
_entity.pdbx_description
1 polymer ?
#
loop_
_entity_poly.entity_id
_entity_poly.type
_entity_poly.pdbx_seq_one_letter_code
_entity_poly.pdbx_strand_id
1 'polypeptide(L)'
;MRHLKAHRKLGRTTEHRMSMLRNLATSLINAQHERIVTTLPKAKELRPFIEKAITLSRRAQHLEGETAAVQAVHLRRQAAAFFHAGNRQQAVSSGKRGQMRAPRTAGVAALKRLFDDLGERFKDRQGGYTRIIKLGRRDGDNAELAIIELVDNPKEREAIEAANKRAKSATGKKKTAKASESKAAEGGRRAGRDKADKTYEKKETTEARGSGVEPVDETLEDNKPAGGSRAKKTEQTAEEKDTND
;
A
#
# COMPACT_ATOMS: atom_id res chain seq x y z
N MET A 1 -29.27 5.40 12.75
CA MET A 1 -27.95 5.26 12.06
C MET A 1 -26.81 5.08 13.07
N ARG A 2 -25.57 4.80 12.62
CA ARG A 2 -24.37 4.70 13.48
C ARG A 2 -23.32 5.76 13.09
N HIS A 3 -23.57 7.02 13.46
CA HIS A 3 -22.65 8.13 13.17
C HIS A 3 -21.30 7.98 13.91
N LEU A 4 -20.23 8.50 13.32
CA LEU A 4 -18.85 8.58 13.85
C LEU A 4 -18.19 7.25 14.28
N LYS A 5 -18.75 6.07 13.93
CA LYS A 5 -18.17 4.77 14.31
C LYS A 5 -17.09 4.31 13.32
N ALA A 6 -15.89 4.84 13.49
CA ALA A 6 -14.75 4.61 12.59
C ALA A 6 -14.16 3.17 12.60
N HIS A 7 -14.49 2.32 13.59
CA HIS A 7 -13.87 1.00 13.78
C HIS A 7 -14.90 -0.14 13.88
N ARG A 8 -14.56 -1.32 13.38
CA ARG A 8 -15.38 -2.54 13.51
C ARG A 8 -15.21 -3.15 14.89
N LYS A 9 -16.31 -3.56 15.54
CA LYS A 9 -16.25 -4.29 16.82
C LYS A 9 -15.69 -5.72 16.69
N LEU A 10 -15.68 -6.30 15.48
CA LEU A 10 -15.21 -7.67 15.18
C LEU A 10 -15.80 -8.76 16.12
N GLY A 11 -17.02 -8.59 16.60
CA GLY A 11 -17.66 -9.51 17.56
C GLY A 11 -16.97 -9.60 18.93
N ARG A 12 -16.21 -8.57 19.34
CA ARG A 12 -15.40 -8.57 20.57
C ARG A 12 -15.70 -7.37 21.47
N THR A 13 -15.43 -7.52 22.77
CA THR A 13 -15.31 -6.42 23.72
C THR A 13 -14.14 -5.51 23.32
N THR A 14 -14.09 -4.27 23.84
CA THR A 14 -13.02 -3.33 23.50
C THR A 14 -11.64 -3.83 23.93
N GLU A 15 -11.54 -4.41 25.12
CA GLU A 15 -10.29 -5.00 25.64
C GLU A 15 -9.78 -6.15 24.77
N HIS A 16 -10.65 -7.13 24.45
CA HIS A 16 -10.28 -8.24 23.58
C HIS A 16 -9.94 -7.74 22.17
N ARG A 17 -10.67 -6.74 21.62
CA ARG A 17 -10.30 -6.13 20.33
C ARG A 17 -8.92 -5.49 20.37
N MET A 18 -8.59 -4.71 21.40
CA MET A 18 -7.27 -4.09 21.56
C MET A 18 -6.17 -5.14 21.74
N SER A 19 -6.39 -6.15 22.59
CA SER A 19 -5.43 -7.24 22.80
C SER A 19 -5.17 -8.04 21.53
N MET A 20 -6.21 -8.33 20.75
CA MET A 20 -6.10 -9.00 19.44
C MET A 20 -5.32 -8.14 18.43
N LEU A 21 -5.56 -6.83 18.36
CA LEU A 21 -4.82 -5.93 17.47
C LEU A 21 -3.33 -5.83 17.85
N ARG A 22 -3.01 -5.70 19.14
CA ARG A 22 -1.62 -5.74 19.63
C ARG A 22 -0.92 -7.06 19.31
N ASN A 23 -1.63 -8.19 19.44
CA ASN A 23 -1.10 -9.51 19.04
C ASN A 23 -0.81 -9.56 17.54
N LEU A 24 -1.77 -9.17 16.69
CA LEU A 24 -1.58 -9.17 15.24
C LEU A 24 -0.48 -8.20 14.78
N ALA A 25 -0.37 -7.02 15.41
CA ALA A 25 0.72 -6.05 15.18
C ALA A 25 2.08 -6.65 15.53
N THR A 26 2.19 -7.29 16.71
CA THR A 26 3.41 -7.99 17.15
C THR A 26 3.78 -9.11 16.17
N SER A 27 2.80 -9.91 15.73
CA SER A 27 3.02 -10.99 14.75
C SER A 27 3.45 -10.48 13.38
N LEU A 28 2.87 -9.38 12.88
CA LEU A 28 3.23 -8.79 11.59
C LEU A 28 4.67 -8.26 11.59
N ILE A 29 5.07 -7.53 12.64
CA ILE A 29 6.42 -6.97 12.76
C ILE A 29 7.48 -8.06 13.00
N ASN A 30 7.15 -9.12 13.75
CA ASN A 30 8.10 -10.21 14.01
C ASN A 30 8.11 -11.29 12.93
N ALA A 31 7.21 -11.26 11.95
CA ALA A 31 7.16 -12.27 10.89
C ALA A 31 8.46 -12.29 10.06
N GLN A 32 8.97 -13.49 9.77
CA GLN A 32 10.17 -13.70 8.96
C GLN A 32 10.03 -13.16 7.53
N HIS A 33 8.79 -13.03 7.03
CA HIS A 33 8.48 -12.47 5.71
C HIS A 33 7.57 -11.24 5.82
N GLU A 34 7.46 -10.64 7.01
CA GLU A 34 6.72 -9.39 7.24
C GLU A 34 5.26 -9.41 6.76
N ARG A 35 4.67 -10.61 6.73
CA ARG A 35 3.32 -10.87 6.25
C ARG A 35 2.61 -11.86 7.15
N ILE A 36 1.33 -11.66 7.37
CA ILE A 36 0.46 -12.60 8.09
C ILE A 36 -0.84 -12.84 7.32
N VAL A 37 -1.33 -14.09 7.37
CA VAL A 37 -2.65 -14.47 6.86
C VAL A 37 -3.68 -14.23 7.96
N THR A 38 -4.77 -13.55 7.65
CA THR A 38 -5.87 -13.29 8.59
C THR A 38 -7.19 -13.09 7.83
N THR A 39 -8.30 -12.82 8.51
CA THR A 39 -9.56 -12.51 7.81
C THR A 39 -9.56 -11.05 7.33
N LEU A 40 -10.17 -10.77 6.18
CA LEU A 40 -10.20 -9.43 5.59
C LEU A 40 -10.70 -8.33 6.56
N PRO A 41 -11.73 -8.55 7.42
CA PRO A 41 -12.11 -7.58 8.44
C PRO A 41 -11.02 -7.30 9.48
N LYS A 42 -10.23 -8.32 9.89
CA LYS A 42 -9.11 -8.14 10.83
C LYS A 42 -7.96 -7.37 10.17
N ALA A 43 -7.62 -7.68 8.92
CA ALA A 43 -6.60 -6.97 8.16
C ALA A 43 -6.95 -5.47 8.01
N LYS A 44 -8.20 -5.15 7.67
CA LYS A 44 -8.69 -3.77 7.53
C LYS A 44 -8.65 -2.97 8.84
N GLU A 45 -8.90 -3.60 9.99
CA GLU A 45 -8.76 -2.94 11.30
C GLU A 45 -7.29 -2.85 11.77
N LEU A 46 -6.43 -3.80 11.37
CA LEU A 46 -5.01 -3.77 11.73
C LEU A 46 -4.25 -2.65 11.01
N ARG A 47 -4.58 -2.37 9.74
CA ARG A 47 -3.92 -1.35 8.92
C ARG A 47 -3.82 0.04 9.61
N PRO A 48 -4.92 0.72 10.00
CA PRO A 48 -4.83 2.03 10.66
C PRO A 48 -4.24 1.97 12.09
N PHE A 49 -4.14 0.78 12.67
CA PHE A 49 -3.49 0.55 13.96
C PHE A 49 -1.95 0.50 13.80
N ILE A 50 -1.44 -0.30 12.86
CA ILE A 50 0.00 -0.45 12.63
C ILE A 50 0.61 0.74 11.88
N GLU A 51 -0.12 1.39 10.95
CA GLU A 51 0.38 2.58 10.25
C GLU A 51 0.72 3.72 11.22
N LYS A 52 0.01 3.83 12.36
CA LYS A 52 0.33 4.79 13.43
C LYS A 52 1.63 4.43 14.15
N ALA A 53 1.84 3.16 14.49
CA ALA A 53 3.07 2.70 15.12
C ALA A 53 4.31 2.95 14.22
N ILE A 54 4.20 2.62 12.93
CA ILE A 54 5.27 2.89 11.94
C ILE A 54 5.50 4.40 11.79
N THR A 55 4.45 5.22 11.79
CA THR A 55 4.59 6.68 11.72
C THR A 55 5.33 7.27 12.93
N LEU A 56 5.14 6.72 14.14
CA LEU A 56 5.91 7.15 15.32
C LEU A 56 7.41 6.81 15.19
N SER A 57 7.72 5.64 14.64
CA SER A 57 9.11 5.26 14.37
C SER A 57 9.74 6.10 13.26
N ARG A 58 9.05 6.29 12.13
CA ARG A 58 9.49 7.18 11.05
C ARG A 58 9.79 8.59 11.55
N ARG A 59 8.90 9.15 12.39
CA ARG A 59 9.10 10.48 13.01
C ARG A 59 10.40 10.55 13.80
N ALA A 60 10.81 9.48 14.48
CA ALA A 60 12.06 9.48 15.25
C ALA A 60 13.31 9.54 14.37
N GLN A 61 13.24 9.11 13.10
CA GLN A 61 14.34 9.19 12.12
C GLN A 61 14.49 10.56 11.43
N HIS A 62 13.57 11.48 11.71
CA HIS A 62 13.58 12.89 11.26
C HIS A 62 13.81 13.86 12.43
N LEU A 63 14.30 13.37 13.57
CA LEU A 63 14.65 14.21 14.71
C LEU A 63 16.12 14.61 14.64
N GLU A 64 16.37 15.92 14.74
CA GLU A 64 17.70 16.52 14.73
C GLU A 64 17.86 17.50 15.91
N GLY A 65 19.10 17.82 16.27
CA GLY A 65 19.43 18.72 17.38
C GLY A 65 19.46 18.07 18.77
N GLU A 66 19.78 18.88 19.78
CA GLU A 66 20.16 18.44 21.14
C GLU A 66 19.07 17.64 21.87
N THR A 67 17.79 17.95 21.63
CA THR A 67 16.67 17.27 22.29
C THR A 67 16.20 15.99 21.58
N ALA A 68 16.80 15.63 20.43
CA ALA A 68 16.38 14.51 19.60
C ALA A 68 16.34 13.18 20.38
N ALA A 69 17.31 12.92 21.26
CA ALA A 69 17.36 11.71 22.08
C ALA A 69 16.15 11.60 23.03
N VAL A 70 15.76 12.71 23.68
CA VAL A 70 14.61 12.75 24.60
C VAL A 70 13.30 12.55 23.83
N GLN A 71 13.17 13.22 22.68
CA GLN A 71 12.01 13.09 21.80
C GLN A 71 11.88 11.66 21.23
N ALA A 72 12.98 11.02 20.83
CA ALA A 72 13.00 9.63 20.37
C ALA A 72 12.57 8.65 21.48
N VAL A 73 12.99 8.87 22.73
CA VAL A 73 12.52 8.09 23.88
C VAL A 73 11.01 8.28 24.10
N HIS A 74 10.49 9.50 23.96
CA HIS A 74 9.05 9.77 24.05
C HIS A 74 8.27 9.03 22.96
N LEU A 75 8.71 9.08 21.70
CA LEU A 75 8.09 8.35 20.58
C LEU A 75 8.14 6.82 20.78
N ARG A 76 9.25 6.27 21.29
CA ARG A 76 9.37 4.85 21.67
C ARG A 76 8.36 4.46 22.76
N ARG A 77 8.15 5.31 23.78
CA ARG A 77 7.14 5.09 24.83
C ARG A 77 5.71 5.14 24.29
N GLN A 78 5.39 6.08 23.40
CA GLN A 78 4.09 6.12 22.71
C GLN A 78 3.86 4.86 21.86
N ALA A 79 4.87 4.43 21.09
CA ALA A 79 4.79 3.26 20.22
C ALA A 79 4.64 1.95 21.01
N ALA A 80 5.16 1.86 22.24
CA ALA A 80 5.00 0.68 23.09
C ALA A 80 3.52 0.32 23.37
N ALA A 81 2.60 1.29 23.36
CA ALA A 81 1.17 1.06 23.57
C ALA A 81 0.48 0.23 22.45
N PHE A 82 1.12 0.13 21.28
CA PHE A 82 0.65 -0.67 20.13
C PHE A 82 1.08 -2.14 20.21
N PHE A 83 1.93 -2.51 21.15
CA PHE A 83 2.42 -3.86 21.37
C PHE A 83 2.05 -4.36 22.75
N HIS A 84 2.12 -5.68 22.97
CA HIS A 84 2.18 -6.22 24.33
C HIS A 84 3.62 -6.12 24.82
N ALA A 85 4.06 -4.90 25.15
CA ALA A 85 5.28 -4.68 25.89
C ALA A 85 5.08 -5.27 27.30
N GLY A 86 5.54 -6.50 27.50
CA GLY A 86 5.32 -7.23 28.75
C GLY A 86 5.90 -6.48 29.95
N ASN A 87 5.20 -6.53 31.08
CA ASN A 87 5.74 -6.04 32.35
C ASN A 87 7.09 -6.72 32.61
N ARG A 88 8.15 -5.90 32.61
CA ARG A 88 9.56 -6.32 32.78
C ARG A 88 9.82 -7.04 34.11
N GLN A 89 8.85 -6.95 35.04
CA GLN A 89 8.87 -7.48 36.40
C GLN A 89 7.85 -8.61 36.64
N GLN A 90 7.15 -9.12 35.62
CA GLN A 90 6.31 -10.30 35.85
C GLN A 90 7.25 -11.50 36.06
N ALA A 91 7.47 -11.84 37.34
CA ALA A 91 8.24 -13.00 37.76
C ALA A 91 7.83 -14.23 36.95
N VAL A 92 8.83 -15.04 36.58
CA VAL A 92 8.60 -16.20 35.73
C VAL A 92 7.80 -17.22 36.52
N SER A 93 6.47 -17.10 36.45
CA SER A 93 5.55 -18.00 37.16
C SER A 93 5.90 -19.42 36.74
N SER A 94 6.42 -20.22 37.67
CA SER A 94 6.65 -21.64 37.44
C SER A 94 5.35 -22.22 36.87
N GLY A 95 5.45 -22.91 35.73
CA GLY A 95 4.31 -23.63 35.21
C GLY A 95 3.82 -24.66 36.24
N LYS A 96 2.64 -25.24 36.02
CA LYS A 96 2.02 -26.24 36.93
C LYS A 96 2.83 -27.54 37.12
N ARG A 97 4.09 -27.58 36.65
CA ARG A 97 5.11 -28.64 36.72
C ARG A 97 6.55 -28.08 36.69
N GLY A 98 6.83 -26.92 37.29
CA GLY A 98 8.19 -26.34 37.36
C GLY A 98 8.78 -25.81 36.04
N GLN A 99 8.13 -26.03 34.90
CA GLN A 99 8.60 -25.54 33.60
C GLN A 99 8.69 -24.01 33.58
N MET A 100 9.85 -23.49 33.16
CA MET A 100 10.09 -22.05 32.99
C MET A 100 9.24 -21.52 31.83
N ARG A 101 8.35 -20.56 32.12
CA ARG A 101 7.48 -19.98 31.09
C ARG A 101 8.30 -19.08 30.18
N ALA A 102 8.24 -19.30 28.86
CA ALA A 102 8.95 -18.46 27.89
C ALA A 102 8.63 -16.96 28.11
N PRO A 103 9.65 -16.08 28.12
CA PRO A 103 9.45 -14.68 28.47
C PRO A 103 8.58 -13.97 27.42
N ARG A 104 7.67 -13.09 27.87
CA ARG A 104 6.76 -12.33 26.99
C ARG A 104 7.45 -11.13 26.32
N THR A 105 8.60 -11.39 25.70
CA THR A 105 9.46 -10.39 25.06
C THR A 105 9.08 -10.07 23.61
N ALA A 106 8.17 -10.81 22.99
CA ALA A 106 7.79 -10.62 21.59
C ALA A 106 7.37 -9.18 21.25
N GLY A 107 6.63 -8.48 22.12
CA GLY A 107 6.28 -7.07 21.92
C GLY A 107 7.45 -6.10 22.09
N VAL A 108 8.44 -6.44 22.93
CA VAL A 108 9.68 -5.67 23.09
C VAL A 108 10.60 -5.87 21.89
N ALA A 109 10.70 -7.10 21.37
CA ALA A 109 11.42 -7.41 20.14
C ALA A 109 10.78 -6.70 18.93
N ALA A 110 9.44 -6.68 18.84
CA ALA A 110 8.72 -5.93 17.82
C ALA A 110 8.98 -4.43 17.92
N LEU A 111 8.97 -3.86 19.13
CA LEU A 111 9.29 -2.44 19.34
C LEU A 111 10.74 -2.11 18.96
N LYS A 112 11.70 -2.99 19.25
CA LYS A 112 13.11 -2.83 18.83
C LYS A 112 13.20 -2.82 17.29
N ARG A 113 12.72 -3.88 16.64
CA ARG A 113 12.71 -4.01 15.16
C ARG A 113 11.97 -2.86 14.47
N LEU A 114 10.90 -2.36 15.08
CA LEU A 114 10.16 -1.22 14.56
C LEU A 114 11.03 0.03 14.46
N PHE A 115 11.80 0.36 15.50
CA PHE A 115 12.63 1.58 15.50
C PHE A 115 13.96 1.41 14.77
N ASP A 116 14.57 0.24 14.85
CA ASP A 116 15.90 0.00 14.28
C ASP A 116 15.81 -0.23 12.76
N ASP A 117 14.96 -1.16 12.29
CA ASP A 117 14.92 -1.57 10.87
C ASP A 117 13.84 -0.80 10.09
N LEU A 118 12.62 -0.75 10.62
CA LEU A 118 11.45 -0.27 9.88
C LEU A 118 11.33 1.26 9.88
N GLY A 119 11.88 1.93 10.90
CA GLY A 119 11.97 3.39 10.94
C GLY A 119 12.77 3.93 9.77
N GLU A 120 13.97 3.39 9.57
CA GLU A 120 14.88 3.80 8.50
C GLU A 120 14.30 3.44 7.12
N ARG A 121 13.86 2.18 6.94
CA ARG A 121 13.25 1.73 5.66
C ARG A 121 12.07 2.58 5.19
N PHE A 122 11.29 3.14 6.12
CA PHE A 122 10.12 3.96 5.80
C PHE A 122 10.34 5.46 5.98
N LYS A 123 11.58 5.91 6.21
CA LYS A 123 11.95 7.32 6.45
C LYS A 123 11.29 8.27 5.45
N ASP A 124 11.45 8.00 4.15
CA ASP A 124 10.93 8.86 3.07
C ASP A 124 9.48 8.56 2.68
N ARG A 125 8.90 7.46 3.17
CA ARG A 125 7.56 7.00 2.77
C ARG A 125 6.47 7.79 3.53
N GLN A 126 5.70 8.59 2.79
CA GLN A 126 4.59 9.38 3.32
C GLN A 126 3.29 8.56 3.56
N GLY A 127 3.41 7.42 4.25
CA GLY A 127 2.28 6.54 4.58
C GLY A 127 2.10 5.35 3.63
N GLY A 128 1.04 4.56 3.86
CA GLY A 128 0.78 3.35 3.05
C GLY A 128 1.81 2.23 3.25
N TYR A 129 2.30 2.03 4.49
CA TYR A 129 3.33 1.05 4.81
C TYR A 129 2.85 -0.41 4.73
N THR A 130 1.54 -0.65 4.57
CA THR A 130 0.95 -2.00 4.50
C THR A 130 0.15 -2.21 3.22
N ARG A 131 0.28 -3.41 2.64
CA ARG A 131 -0.57 -3.91 1.55
C ARG A 131 -1.52 -4.98 2.10
N ILE A 132 -2.74 -5.04 1.56
CA ILE A 132 -3.70 -6.10 1.85
C ILE A 132 -4.03 -6.82 0.54
N ILE A 133 -3.72 -8.12 0.47
CA ILE A 133 -3.98 -8.99 -0.69
C ILE A 133 -5.10 -9.96 -0.30
N LYS A 134 -6.20 -10.01 -1.05
CA LYS A 134 -7.28 -10.98 -0.82
C LYS A 134 -6.82 -12.37 -1.27
N LEU A 135 -7.15 -13.41 -0.48
CA LEU A 135 -6.81 -14.81 -0.81
C LEU A 135 -8.00 -15.65 -1.26
N GLY A 136 -9.22 -15.14 -1.14
CA GLY A 136 -10.45 -15.91 -1.34
C GLY A 136 -11.17 -16.15 -0.01
N ARG A 137 -11.86 -17.30 0.12
CA ARG A 137 -12.63 -17.67 1.31
C ARG A 137 -12.02 -18.90 1.97
N ARG A 138 -12.22 -19.02 3.28
CA ARG A 138 -11.75 -20.15 4.10
C ARG A 138 -12.77 -21.27 4.13
N ASP A 139 -12.31 -22.51 3.98
CA ASP A 139 -13.15 -23.69 4.12
C ASP A 139 -13.71 -23.84 5.55
N GLY A 140 -14.93 -24.36 5.66
CA GLY A 140 -15.66 -24.50 6.92
C GLY A 140 -16.54 -23.30 7.28
N ASP A 141 -15.97 -22.10 7.48
CA ASP A 141 -16.74 -20.90 7.87
C ASP A 141 -16.93 -19.85 6.76
N ASN A 142 -16.45 -20.14 5.55
CA ASN A 142 -16.56 -19.30 4.35
C ASN A 142 -16.04 -17.86 4.53
N ALA A 143 -15.19 -17.63 5.54
CA ALA A 143 -14.72 -16.29 5.89
C ALA A 143 -13.69 -15.78 4.86
N GLU A 144 -13.85 -14.53 4.39
CA GLU A 144 -12.90 -13.90 3.48
C GLU A 144 -11.51 -13.76 4.14
N LEU A 145 -10.49 -14.34 3.50
CA LEU A 145 -9.10 -14.28 3.93
C LEU A 145 -8.33 -13.20 3.16
N ALA A 146 -7.32 -12.66 3.83
CA ALA A 146 -6.35 -11.75 3.25
C ALA A 146 -4.97 -11.91 3.89
N ILE A 147 -3.93 -11.73 3.09
CA ILE A 147 -2.60 -11.39 3.58
C ILE A 147 -2.62 -9.89 3.93
N ILE A 148 -2.02 -9.53 5.06
CA ILE A 148 -1.50 -8.18 5.29
C ILE A 148 0.01 -8.26 5.42
N GLU A 149 0.71 -7.41 4.67
CA GLU A 149 2.17 -7.41 4.54
C GLU A 149 2.75 -6.00 4.62
N LEU A 150 4.01 -5.87 5.05
CA LEU A 150 4.77 -4.63 4.96
C LEU A 150 5.30 -4.41 3.54
N VAL A 151 5.10 -3.21 2.99
CA VAL A 151 5.54 -2.81 1.65
C VAL A 151 7.07 -2.61 1.65
N ASP A 152 7.72 -2.80 0.49
CA ASP A 152 9.17 -2.62 0.29
C ASP A 152 10.04 -3.65 1.03
N ASN A 153 9.52 -4.86 1.26
CA ASN A 153 10.25 -5.96 1.92
C ASN A 153 11.55 -6.25 1.15
N PRO A 154 12.71 -6.49 1.81
CA PRO A 154 13.95 -6.89 1.12
C PRO A 154 13.76 -7.95 0.04
N LYS A 155 12.97 -9.00 0.31
CA LYS A 155 12.65 -10.04 -0.69
C LYS A 155 11.81 -9.54 -1.86
N GLU A 156 10.93 -8.57 -1.62
CA GLU A 156 10.15 -7.91 -2.67
C GLU A 156 11.05 -7.01 -3.54
N ARG A 157 11.96 -6.25 -2.91
CA ARG A 157 12.97 -5.43 -3.62
C ARG A 157 13.89 -6.29 -4.48
N GLU A 158 14.45 -7.36 -3.93
CA GLU A 158 15.27 -8.35 -4.65
C GLU A 158 14.52 -8.95 -5.85
N ALA A 159 13.24 -9.33 -5.66
CA ALA A 159 12.41 -9.87 -6.73
C ALA A 159 12.12 -8.84 -7.83
N ILE A 160 11.81 -7.59 -7.47
CA ILE A 160 11.59 -6.48 -8.42
C ILE A 160 12.88 -6.17 -9.18
N GLU A 161 14.02 -6.12 -8.52
CA GLU A 161 15.32 -5.92 -9.17
C GLU A 161 15.67 -7.06 -10.14
N ALA A 162 15.46 -8.31 -9.73
CA ALA A 162 15.68 -9.47 -10.58
C ALA A 162 14.75 -9.46 -11.80
N ALA A 163 13.48 -9.09 -11.63
CA ALA A 163 12.53 -8.92 -12.72
C ALA A 163 12.96 -7.78 -13.67
N ASN A 164 13.38 -6.63 -13.13
CA ASN A 164 13.88 -5.50 -13.91
C ASN A 164 15.17 -5.82 -14.68
N LYS A 165 16.10 -6.58 -14.08
CA LYS A 165 17.32 -7.09 -14.74
C LYS A 165 16.96 -8.02 -15.90
N ARG A 166 15.99 -8.94 -15.71
CA ARG A 166 15.46 -9.82 -16.78
C ARG A 166 14.74 -9.05 -17.90
N ALA A 167 13.94 -8.03 -17.56
CA ALA A 167 13.25 -7.19 -18.54
C ALA A 167 14.24 -6.37 -19.40
N LYS A 168 15.28 -5.80 -18.77
CA LYS A 168 16.35 -5.08 -19.48
C LYS A 168 17.13 -5.99 -20.43
N SER A 169 17.51 -7.21 -20.01
CA SER A 169 18.23 -8.15 -20.88
C SER A 169 17.36 -8.66 -22.05
N ALA A 170 16.07 -8.93 -21.81
CA ALA A 170 15.12 -9.28 -22.88
C ALA A 170 14.96 -8.14 -23.92
N THR A 171 14.92 -6.89 -23.45
CA THR A 171 14.80 -5.70 -24.31
C THR A 171 16.07 -5.45 -25.12
N GLY A 172 17.25 -5.64 -24.52
CA GLY A 172 18.55 -5.61 -25.21
C GLY A 172 18.62 -6.66 -26.32
N LYS A 173 18.22 -7.90 -26.02
CA LYS A 173 18.20 -9.01 -27.00
C LYS A 173 17.22 -8.77 -28.16
N LYS A 174 16.10 -8.08 -27.91
CA LYS A 174 15.14 -7.69 -28.96
C LYS A 174 15.67 -6.53 -29.83
N LYS A 175 16.46 -5.61 -29.27
CA LYS A 175 17.17 -4.57 -30.03
C LYS A 175 18.29 -5.15 -30.91
N THR A 176 19.08 -6.11 -30.41
CA THR A 176 20.15 -6.73 -31.21
C THR A 176 19.58 -7.61 -32.33
N ALA A 177 18.52 -8.39 -32.09
CA ALA A 177 17.85 -9.17 -33.13
C ALA A 177 17.31 -8.29 -34.28
N LYS A 178 16.65 -7.17 -33.95
CA LYS A 178 16.13 -6.22 -34.96
C LYS A 178 17.25 -5.50 -35.73
N ALA A 179 18.43 -5.34 -35.12
CA ALA A 179 19.61 -4.77 -35.77
C ALA A 179 20.39 -5.79 -36.64
N SER A 180 20.25 -7.10 -36.39
CA SER A 180 20.79 -8.14 -37.28
C SER A 180 19.92 -8.36 -38.52
N GLU A 181 18.59 -8.26 -38.40
CA GLU A 181 17.69 -8.31 -39.57
C GLU A 181 17.93 -7.13 -40.52
N SER A 182 18.10 -5.91 -40.00
CA SER A 182 18.38 -4.73 -40.83
C SER A 182 19.78 -4.73 -41.48
N LYS A 183 20.72 -5.56 -41.01
CA LYS A 183 22.07 -5.71 -41.61
C LYS A 183 22.19 -6.87 -42.59
N ALA A 184 21.22 -7.79 -42.64
CA ALA A 184 21.22 -8.89 -43.60
C ALA A 184 20.77 -8.47 -45.01
N ALA A 185 20.12 -7.31 -45.15
CA ALA A 185 19.59 -6.82 -46.43
C ALA A 185 20.60 -6.04 -47.30
N GLU A 186 21.78 -5.68 -46.77
CA GLU A 186 22.73 -4.76 -47.42
C GLU A 186 24.06 -5.45 -47.77
N GLY A 187 24.00 -6.56 -48.52
CA GLY A 187 25.14 -7.47 -48.68
C GLY A 187 25.23 -8.28 -49.98
N GLY A 188 24.73 -7.80 -51.13
CA GLY A 188 24.77 -8.52 -52.41
C GLY A 188 25.09 -7.65 -53.64
N ARG A 189 26.11 -8.05 -54.41
CA ARG A 189 26.63 -7.43 -55.67
C ARG A 189 26.42 -8.44 -56.82
N ARG A 190 26.29 -8.15 -58.13
CA ARG A 190 26.30 -6.98 -59.08
C ARG A 190 25.82 -7.58 -60.45
N ALA A 191 25.52 -6.90 -61.58
CA ALA A 191 25.28 -5.51 -62.01
C ALA A 191 24.71 -5.52 -63.46
N GLY A 192 24.14 -4.41 -63.94
CA GLY A 192 23.71 -4.19 -65.36
C GLY A 192 22.22 -4.49 -65.59
N ARG A 193 21.39 -3.57 -66.13
CA ARG A 193 21.57 -2.88 -67.41
C ARG A 193 20.64 -1.64 -67.56
N ASP A 194 21.19 -0.59 -68.16
CA ASP A 194 20.62 0.56 -68.91
C ASP A 194 19.27 1.23 -68.56
N LYS A 195 19.34 2.56 -68.74
CA LYS A 195 18.34 3.64 -68.57
C LYS A 195 16.96 3.42 -69.20
N ALA A 196 15.92 3.96 -68.55
CA ALA A 196 14.87 4.74 -69.21
C ALA A 196 14.24 5.76 -68.25
N ASP A 197 14.20 7.04 -68.65
CA ASP A 197 13.33 8.08 -68.08
C ASP A 197 11.87 7.80 -68.44
N LYS A 198 10.91 8.10 -67.53
CA LYS A 198 9.75 8.99 -67.80
C LYS A 198 8.68 9.05 -66.68
N THR A 199 8.52 10.26 -66.15
CA THR A 199 7.26 11.04 -65.98
C THR A 199 6.00 10.46 -65.29
N TYR A 200 5.57 11.20 -64.26
CA TYR A 200 4.22 11.73 -63.98
C TYR A 200 3.07 10.89 -63.37
N GLU A 201 2.60 11.43 -62.24
CA GLU A 201 1.21 11.60 -61.74
C GLU A 201 0.22 10.44 -61.50
N LYS A 202 -0.03 10.22 -60.20
CA LYS A 202 -1.34 10.23 -59.51
C LYS A 202 -2.61 10.08 -60.38
N LYS A 203 -3.38 9.03 -60.11
CA LYS A 203 -4.85 9.13 -60.02
C LYS A 203 -5.41 8.41 -58.81
N GLU A 204 -6.28 9.11 -58.10
CA GLU A 204 -7.27 8.51 -57.20
C GLU A 204 -8.37 7.86 -58.04
N THR A 205 -8.87 6.71 -57.61
CA THR A 205 -10.23 6.25 -57.95
C THR A 205 -10.85 5.64 -56.71
N THR A 206 -11.79 6.38 -56.14
CA THR A 206 -12.87 5.84 -55.31
C THR A 206 -13.65 4.79 -56.10
N GLU A 207 -14.10 3.71 -55.44
CA GLU A 207 -15.53 3.39 -55.37
C GLU A 207 -15.83 2.23 -54.41
N ALA A 208 -17.08 2.18 -53.95
CA ALA A 208 -17.50 1.36 -52.83
C ALA A 208 -18.03 -0.02 -53.24
N ARG A 209 -17.95 -0.99 -52.33
CA ARG A 209 -18.95 -2.05 -52.18
C ARG A 209 -19.04 -2.47 -50.72
N GLY A 210 -20.20 -2.21 -50.12
CA GLY A 210 -20.47 -2.56 -48.72
C GLY A 210 -21.27 -3.84 -48.58
N SER A 211 -21.06 -4.51 -47.44
CA SER A 211 -21.99 -5.43 -46.78
C SER A 211 -21.48 -5.59 -45.35
N GLY A 212 -22.21 -5.28 -44.28
CA GLY A 212 -23.63 -4.93 -44.19
C GLY A 212 -24.30 -5.71 -43.06
N VAL A 213 -23.99 -5.34 -41.81
CA VAL A 213 -24.79 -5.67 -40.61
C VAL A 213 -24.69 -4.44 -39.70
N GLU A 214 -25.84 -3.90 -39.29
CA GLU A 214 -25.93 -2.60 -38.61
C GLU A 214 -25.72 -2.68 -37.09
N PRO A 215 -25.24 -1.59 -36.46
CA PRO A 215 -25.32 -1.42 -35.02
C PRO A 215 -26.72 -0.95 -34.59
N VAL A 216 -27.20 -1.44 -33.45
CA VAL A 216 -28.40 -0.88 -32.82
C VAL A 216 -27.98 0.31 -31.97
N ASP A 217 -28.52 1.49 -32.25
CA ASP A 217 -28.31 2.73 -31.50
C ASP A 217 -29.64 3.17 -30.89
N GLU A 218 -29.69 3.34 -29.57
CA GLU A 218 -30.79 4.02 -28.88
C GLU A 218 -30.22 5.27 -28.21
N THR A 219 -30.42 6.40 -28.88
CA THR A 219 -29.92 7.70 -28.47
C THR A 219 -30.80 8.34 -27.39
N LEU A 220 -30.12 8.79 -26.32
CA LEU A 220 -30.37 10.05 -25.59
C LEU A 220 -31.71 10.25 -24.86
N GLU A 221 -31.62 10.45 -23.55
CA GLU A 221 -32.28 11.62 -22.93
C GLU A 221 -31.36 12.28 -21.89
N ASP A 222 -30.98 13.53 -22.14
CA ASP A 222 -30.33 14.41 -21.19
C ASP A 222 -31.32 14.87 -20.11
N ASN A 223 -30.97 14.76 -18.82
CA ASN A 223 -31.66 15.55 -17.80
C ASN A 223 -30.76 15.93 -16.62
N LYS A 224 -30.20 17.14 -16.70
CA LYS A 224 -29.41 17.79 -15.65
C LYS A 224 -30.22 18.98 -15.10
N PRO A 225 -30.81 18.90 -13.89
CA PRO A 225 -31.35 20.08 -13.22
C PRO A 225 -30.23 20.92 -12.60
N ALA A 226 -30.41 22.24 -12.64
CA ALA A 226 -29.42 23.22 -12.20
C ALA A 226 -29.62 23.67 -10.73
N GLY A 227 -28.59 24.34 -10.20
CA GLY A 227 -28.73 25.53 -9.33
C GLY A 227 -29.62 25.43 -8.09
N GLY A 228 -29.02 25.15 -6.93
CA GLY A 228 -29.64 25.30 -5.61
C GLY A 228 -28.79 26.15 -4.66
N SER A 229 -28.63 27.44 -4.95
CA SER A 229 -27.95 28.37 -4.04
C SER A 229 -28.78 28.59 -2.77
N ARG A 230 -28.24 28.26 -1.59
CA ARG A 230 -28.85 28.65 -0.30
C ARG A 230 -27.98 29.69 0.39
N ALA A 231 -28.62 30.78 0.80
CA ALA A 231 -27.99 32.06 1.09
C ALA A 231 -27.02 32.05 2.29
N LYS A 232 -26.02 32.94 2.23
CA LYS A 232 -25.40 33.50 3.45
C LYS A 232 -26.50 34.16 4.28
N LYS A 233 -26.61 33.82 5.56
CA LYS A 233 -27.24 34.72 6.55
C LYS A 233 -26.14 35.30 7.44
N THR A 234 -25.81 36.55 7.17
CA THR A 234 -24.99 37.41 8.05
C THR A 234 -25.94 38.27 8.87
N GLU A 235 -25.96 38.04 10.18
CA GLU A 235 -26.49 38.92 11.23
C GLU A 235 -25.63 38.55 12.44
N GLN A 236 -24.59 39.34 12.71
CA GLN A 236 -24.60 40.59 13.49
C GLN A 236 -24.37 40.32 14.99
N THR A 237 -23.35 41.00 15.49
CA THR A 237 -22.86 41.02 16.86
C THR A 237 -23.89 41.66 17.80
N ALA A 238 -24.12 41.02 18.94
CA ALA A 238 -24.55 41.70 20.15
C ALA A 238 -23.48 41.45 21.22
N GLU A 239 -22.69 42.49 21.52
CA GLU A 239 -21.97 42.55 22.78
C GLU A 239 -22.99 42.91 23.85
N GLU A 240 -23.15 42.08 24.88
CA GLU A 240 -23.80 42.51 26.12
C GLU A 240 -22.79 42.31 27.26
N LYS A 241 -22.54 43.40 27.97
CA LYS A 241 -21.60 43.47 29.09
C LYS A 241 -22.43 43.34 30.36
N ASP A 242 -22.23 42.28 31.12
CA ASP A 242 -22.62 42.27 32.53
C ASP A 242 -21.39 42.49 33.41
N THR A 243 -21.40 43.64 34.09
CA THR A 243 -20.49 44.04 35.16
C THR A 243 -21.26 44.09 36.46
N ASN A 244 -20.75 43.42 37.50
CA ASN A 244 -21.26 43.39 38.89
C ASN A 244 -22.64 42.73 39.05
N ASP A 245 -22.96 42.04 40.16
CA ASP A 245 -22.30 41.92 41.47
C ASP A 245 -21.78 40.51 41.81
#